data_AF-A0A6P1VBM2-F1
#
_entry.id   AF-A0A6P1VBM2-F1
#
_cell.length_a   1.000
_cell.length_b   1.000
_cell.length_c   1.000
_cell.angle_alpha   90.00
_cell.angle_beta   90.00
_cell.angle_gamma   90.00
#
_symmetry.space_group_name_H-M   'P 1'
#
loop_
_entity.id
_entity.type
_entity.pdbx_description
1 polymer ?
#
loop_
_entity_poly.entity_id
_entity_poly.type
_entity_poly.pdbx_seq_one_letter_code
_entity_poly.pdbx_strand_id
1 'polypeptide(L)'
;MTKSTKKQHATRRKRATSKADSRAAAKKTVSLKERLNKAWRRLTQRRQAFLRRRPHRSFRVTKRRDYRRSLKLPGYFALTKQAWQLMRKHWRIFVGLAAIYAVLGVLLSGLMSQDTYQQLKDTINEANQEGALGAVMPTLALFAGVVTNQLGGSTGGVGSSQQLVGALIGLYIWLTTIWLIRGVTADKRLKIRDGLYNAGAPVIALAVLVFIALIQLLPAAIAAIIYGAADTSGMLQQTVVLMLAAGATILIVTLSIYWLTSTLFAMVIVTLPGMYPLEAARLASDVVLGRRIRILLRLMWLLVVLAVVWAAVLIPVITIDGALKTVIPALNWLPLVPLVALMLVAFSIVASACYIYLFYRKVVADDSAPA
;
A
#
# COMPACT_ATOMS: atom_id res chain seq x y z
N MET A 1 -80.29 -30.07 42.89
CA MET A 1 -81.39 -29.37 42.18
C MET A 1 -81.81 -28.18 43.01
N THR A 2 -81.54 -26.96 42.54
CA THR A 2 -82.41 -25.76 42.66
C THR A 2 -81.73 -24.58 41.94
N LYS A 3 -82.41 -24.06 40.91
CA LYS A 3 -82.17 -22.78 40.20
C LYS A 3 -82.71 -21.64 41.12
N SER A 4 -82.57 -20.32 40.95
CA SER A 4 -82.22 -19.37 39.88
C SER A 4 -82.23 -17.95 40.51
N THR A 5 -81.53 -16.96 39.92
CA THR A 5 -81.96 -15.54 39.64
C THR A 5 -80.72 -14.63 39.53
N LYS A 6 -80.29 -14.19 38.33
CA LYS A 6 -80.74 -13.03 37.54
C LYS A 6 -80.74 -11.69 38.30
N LYS A 7 -79.75 -10.82 38.03
CA LYS A 7 -79.97 -9.44 37.54
C LYS A 7 -78.67 -8.73 37.13
N GLN A 8 -78.73 -8.18 35.93
CA GLN A 8 -77.79 -7.26 35.32
C GLN A 8 -77.95 -5.87 35.96
N HIS A 9 -76.85 -5.13 36.14
CA HIS A 9 -76.87 -3.67 36.11
C HIS A 9 -75.75 -3.16 35.22
N ALA A 10 -76.17 -2.54 34.13
CA ALA A 10 -75.34 -1.74 33.24
C ALA A 10 -75.02 -0.40 33.91
N THR A 11 -73.77 0.05 33.82
CA THR A 11 -73.42 1.46 34.01
C THR A 11 -72.67 2.01 32.82
N ARG A 12 -73.43 2.82 32.11
CA ARG A 12 -73.19 3.74 31.00
C ARG A 12 -71.93 4.63 31.17
N ARG A 13 -71.04 4.54 30.17
CA ARG A 13 -70.49 5.65 29.34
C ARG A 13 -69.72 6.78 30.05
N LYS A 14 -68.39 6.81 29.89
CA LYS A 14 -67.63 8.03 29.58
C LYS A 14 -66.51 7.73 28.57
N ARG A 15 -66.70 8.26 27.36
CA ARG A 15 -65.72 8.37 26.28
C ARG A 15 -64.87 9.60 26.63
N ALA A 16 -63.56 9.43 26.81
CA ALA A 16 -62.60 10.52 26.77
C ALA A 16 -61.28 9.95 26.26
N THR A 17 -61.08 10.12 24.97
CA THR A 17 -59.80 10.29 24.28
C THR A 17 -58.71 10.88 25.19
N SER A 18 -57.66 10.10 25.46
CA SER A 18 -56.27 10.55 25.59
C SER A 18 -55.42 9.42 26.18
N LYS A 19 -54.97 8.51 25.31
CA LYS A 19 -53.82 7.62 25.57
C LYS A 19 -52.78 7.76 24.44
N ALA A 20 -52.68 8.96 23.88
CA ALA A 20 -51.66 9.34 22.90
C ALA A 20 -50.61 10.32 23.45
N ASP A 21 -50.83 10.93 24.63
CA ASP A 21 -49.95 12.00 25.15
C ASP A 21 -49.21 11.65 26.44
N SER A 22 -48.44 10.55 26.44
CA SER A 22 -47.44 10.30 27.50
C SER A 22 -46.07 9.84 27.01
N ARG A 23 -45.79 9.91 25.70
CA ARG A 23 -44.44 9.71 25.13
C ARG A 23 -43.76 10.98 24.63
N ALA A 24 -44.27 12.14 25.03
CA ALA A 24 -43.76 13.45 24.61
C ALA A 24 -43.37 14.31 25.82
N ALA A 25 -42.46 13.85 26.67
CA ALA A 25 -41.81 14.72 27.67
C ALA A 25 -40.49 14.12 28.17
N ALA A 26 -39.41 14.36 27.43
CA ALA A 26 -38.09 14.77 27.95
C ALA A 26 -37.04 14.68 26.83
N LYS A 27 -37.20 15.44 25.74
CA LYS A 27 -36.04 15.88 24.97
C LYS A 27 -35.29 16.88 25.85
N LYS A 28 -34.44 16.38 26.76
CA LYS A 28 -33.44 17.21 27.43
C LYS A 28 -32.63 17.88 26.34
N THR A 29 -32.79 19.19 26.19
CA THR A 29 -31.91 20.05 25.41
C THR A 29 -30.53 19.93 26.06
N VAL A 30 -29.74 18.97 25.58
CA VAL A 30 -28.38 18.75 26.09
C VAL A 30 -27.63 20.05 25.85
N SER A 31 -27.36 20.76 26.95
CA SER A 31 -26.70 22.06 26.94
C SER A 31 -25.41 21.97 26.11
N LEU A 32 -25.13 23.00 25.30
CA LEU A 32 -23.87 23.11 24.56
C LEU A 32 -22.66 22.86 25.48
N LYS A 33 -22.75 23.27 26.75
CA LYS A 33 -21.74 23.04 27.79
C LYS A 33 -21.57 21.56 28.14
N GLU A 34 -22.65 20.78 28.18
CA GLU A 34 -22.60 19.32 28.38
C GLU A 34 -22.05 18.58 27.17
N ARG A 35 -22.37 19.03 25.95
CA ARG A 35 -21.79 18.48 24.71
C ARG A 35 -20.29 18.77 24.64
N LEU A 36 -19.87 19.99 24.98
CA LEU A 36 -18.47 20.38 25.06
C LEU A 36 -17.74 19.61 26.16
N ASN A 37 -18.31 19.45 27.35
CA ASN A 37 -17.72 18.64 28.43
C ASN A 37 -17.60 17.16 28.05
N LYS A 38 -18.61 16.58 27.37
CA LYS A 38 -18.51 15.21 26.84
C LYS A 38 -17.42 15.09 25.77
N ALA A 39 -17.31 16.08 24.87
CA ALA A 39 -16.25 16.11 23.87
C ALA A 39 -14.86 16.23 24.51
N TRP A 40 -14.70 17.12 25.50
CA TRP A 40 -13.48 17.29 26.29
C TRP A 40 -13.10 16.04 27.07
N ARG A 41 -14.07 15.35 27.70
CA ARG A 41 -13.85 14.07 28.37
C ARG A 41 -13.42 12.98 27.38
N ARG A 42 -14.02 12.92 26.19
CA ARG A 42 -13.59 11.99 25.12
C ARG A 42 -12.18 12.32 24.62
N LEU A 43 -11.85 13.59 24.45
CA LEU A 43 -10.52 14.07 24.04
C LEU A 43 -9.46 13.77 25.10
N THR A 44 -9.75 14.03 26.37
CA THR A 44 -8.85 13.72 27.49
C THR A 44 -8.68 12.22 27.69
N GLN A 45 -9.75 11.43 27.56
CA GLN A 45 -9.66 9.96 27.57
C GLN A 45 -8.82 9.44 26.39
N ARG A 46 -9.01 9.97 25.18
CA ARG A 46 -8.16 9.65 24.01
C ARG A 46 -6.71 10.02 24.26
N ARG A 47 -6.45 11.19 24.83
CA ARG A 47 -5.11 11.65 25.19
C ARG A 47 -4.49 10.75 26.26
N GLN A 48 -5.22 10.37 27.30
CA GLN A 48 -4.73 9.48 28.34
C GLN A 48 -4.48 8.06 27.83
N ALA A 49 -5.39 7.50 27.01
CA ALA A 49 -5.17 6.23 26.34
C ALA A 49 -3.93 6.27 25.44
N PHE A 50 -3.73 7.36 24.71
CA PHE A 50 -2.53 7.57 23.90
C PHE A 50 -1.26 7.71 24.75
N LEU A 51 -1.30 8.45 25.85
CA LEU A 51 -0.19 8.59 26.79
C LEU A 51 0.17 7.26 27.46
N ARG A 52 -0.82 6.44 27.82
CA ARG A 52 -0.62 5.08 28.37
C ARG A 52 0.04 4.13 27.37
N ARG A 53 -0.26 4.28 26.08
CA ARG A 53 0.33 3.48 25.00
C ARG A 53 1.75 3.90 24.60
N ARG A 54 2.22 5.10 24.99
CA ARG A 54 3.55 5.61 24.61
C ARG A 54 4.65 4.92 25.45
N PRO A 55 5.61 4.23 24.80
CA PRO A 55 6.74 3.61 25.51
C PRO A 55 7.73 4.65 26.08
N HIS A 56 7.71 5.88 25.57
CA HIS A 56 8.62 6.97 25.96
C HIS A 56 7.84 8.07 26.70
N ARG A 57 8.36 8.52 27.84
CA ARG A 57 7.99 9.83 28.39
C ARG A 57 8.67 10.90 27.54
N SER A 58 7.94 11.92 27.10
CA SER A 58 8.48 12.98 26.26
C SER A 58 9.70 13.64 26.92
N PHE A 59 10.75 13.85 26.11
CA PHE A 59 12.01 14.54 26.42
C PHE A 59 13.08 13.80 27.24
N ARG A 60 12.97 12.47 27.44
CA ARG A 60 14.09 11.66 27.94
C ARG A 60 14.43 10.55 26.97
N VAL A 61 15.71 10.47 26.57
CA VAL A 61 16.23 9.37 25.76
C VAL A 61 16.01 8.07 26.53
N THR A 62 15.15 7.21 25.98
CA THR A 62 14.88 5.90 26.57
C THR A 62 16.01 4.95 26.13
N LYS A 63 16.77 4.42 27.09
CA LYS A 63 17.90 3.52 26.78
C LYS A 63 17.36 2.21 26.21
N ARG A 64 18.16 1.52 25.39
CA ARG A 64 17.75 0.26 24.72
C ARG A 64 17.28 -0.84 25.69
N ARG A 65 17.78 -0.85 26.93
CA ARG A 65 17.35 -1.79 27.98
C ARG A 65 15.91 -1.53 28.45
N ASP A 66 15.44 -0.29 28.37
CA ASP A 66 14.16 0.17 28.93
C ASP A 66 13.03 0.11 27.87
N TYR A 67 13.30 -0.48 26.71
CA TYR A 67 12.28 -0.70 25.68
C TYR A 67 11.27 -1.72 26.17
N ARG A 68 10.12 -1.22 26.66
CA ARG A 68 8.99 -2.06 27.11
C ARG A 68 8.42 -2.97 26.01
N ARG A 69 8.63 -2.65 24.72
CA ARG A 69 8.25 -3.49 23.58
C ARG A 69 9.49 -4.05 22.89
N SER A 70 9.97 -5.19 23.37
CA SER A 70 10.95 -5.97 22.60
C SER A 70 10.30 -6.45 21.30
N LEU A 71 11.07 -6.54 20.22
CA LEU A 71 10.57 -7.07 18.95
C LEU A 71 11.57 -8.13 18.47
N LYS A 72 11.29 -9.40 18.73
CA LYS A 72 12.09 -10.56 18.31
C LYS A 72 11.67 -10.96 16.91
N LEU A 73 12.20 -10.25 15.93
CA LEU A 73 12.04 -10.62 14.52
C LEU A 73 13.20 -11.49 14.04
N PRO A 74 12.93 -12.44 13.12
CA PRO A 74 14.00 -13.14 12.41
C PRO A 74 14.88 -12.15 11.64
N GLY A 75 16.12 -12.55 11.35
CA GLY A 75 17.05 -11.73 10.55
C GLY A 75 16.46 -11.32 9.19
N TYR A 76 17.03 -10.28 8.57
CA TYR A 76 16.59 -9.74 7.28
C TYR A 76 16.51 -10.83 6.21
N PHE A 77 17.62 -11.54 5.99
CA PHE A 77 17.71 -12.66 5.05
C PHE A 77 16.79 -13.83 5.42
N ALA A 78 16.60 -14.11 6.71
CA ALA A 78 15.72 -15.20 7.14
C ALA A 78 14.25 -14.91 6.80
N LEU A 79 13.78 -13.67 6.94
CA LEU A 79 12.44 -13.27 6.54
C LEU A 79 12.26 -13.34 5.01
N THR A 80 13.22 -12.82 4.25
CA THR A 80 13.20 -12.90 2.78
C THR A 80 13.25 -14.35 2.29
N LYS A 81 14.10 -15.20 2.88
CA LYS A 81 14.19 -16.62 2.56
C LYS A 81 12.87 -17.34 2.83
N GLN A 82 12.19 -17.03 3.93
CA GLN A 82 10.88 -17.63 4.22
C GLN A 82 9.79 -17.19 3.22
N ALA A 83 9.77 -15.90 2.84
CA ALA A 83 8.86 -15.43 1.80
C ALA A 83 9.15 -16.13 0.45
N TRP A 84 10.43 -16.25 0.08
CA TRP A 84 10.86 -16.94 -1.13
C TRP A 84 10.52 -18.44 -1.10
N GLN A 85 10.73 -19.11 0.04
CA GLN A 85 10.36 -20.52 0.21
C GLN A 85 8.86 -20.74 0.09
N LEU A 86 8.03 -19.86 0.68
CA LEU A 86 6.57 -19.94 0.56
C LEU A 86 6.12 -19.78 -0.89
N MET A 87 6.70 -18.81 -1.60
CA MET A 87 6.43 -18.55 -3.00
C MET A 87 6.90 -19.69 -3.89
N ARG A 88 8.11 -20.23 -3.66
CA ARG A 88 8.67 -21.36 -4.41
C ARG A 88 7.89 -22.66 -4.17
N LYS A 89 7.41 -22.92 -2.96
CA LYS A 89 6.56 -24.09 -2.64
C LYS A 89 5.26 -24.09 -3.44
N HIS A 90 4.69 -22.90 -3.69
CA HIS A 90 3.43 -22.72 -4.43
C HIS A 90 3.62 -21.92 -5.74
N TRP A 91 4.76 -22.10 -6.41
CA TRP A 91 5.17 -21.25 -7.54
C TRP A 91 4.15 -21.23 -8.68
N ARG A 92 3.45 -22.33 -8.93
CA ARG A 92 2.41 -22.42 -9.97
C ARG A 92 1.25 -21.44 -9.72
N ILE A 93 0.90 -21.22 -8.46
CA ILE A 93 -0.21 -20.32 -8.09
C ILE A 93 0.24 -18.87 -8.27
N PHE A 94 1.40 -18.51 -7.72
CA PHE A 94 1.89 -17.12 -7.73
C PHE A 94 2.37 -16.66 -9.11
N VAL A 95 3.10 -17.51 -9.84
CA VAL A 95 3.52 -17.21 -11.22
C VAL A 95 2.32 -17.24 -12.17
N GLY A 96 1.39 -18.18 -11.99
CA GLY A 96 0.15 -18.21 -12.75
C GLY A 96 -0.70 -16.96 -12.55
N LEU A 97 -0.81 -16.46 -11.31
CA LEU A 97 -1.48 -15.21 -11.01
C LEU A 97 -0.78 -14.01 -11.67
N ALA A 98 0.55 -13.89 -11.53
CA ALA A 98 1.32 -12.83 -12.15
C ALA A 98 1.18 -12.85 -13.69
N ALA A 99 1.17 -14.03 -14.31
CA ALA A 99 0.98 -14.17 -15.75
C ALA A 99 -0.43 -13.75 -16.20
N ILE A 100 -1.49 -14.18 -15.49
CA ILE A 100 -2.88 -13.78 -15.80
C ILE A 100 -3.02 -12.25 -15.75
N TYR A 101 -2.47 -11.61 -14.72
CA TYR A 101 -2.54 -10.16 -14.60
C TYR A 101 -1.60 -9.42 -15.54
N ALA A 102 -0.48 -10.02 -15.93
CA ALA A 102 0.37 -9.47 -16.98
C ALA A 102 -0.39 -9.43 -18.32
N VAL A 103 -1.08 -10.52 -18.67
CA VAL A 103 -1.93 -10.59 -19.86
C VAL A 103 -3.07 -9.57 -19.79
N LEU A 104 -3.75 -9.45 -18.64
CA LEU A 104 -4.77 -8.41 -18.44
C LEU A 104 -4.18 -7.00 -18.54
N GLY A 105 -2.97 -6.77 -18.03
CA GLY A 105 -2.25 -5.50 -18.14
C GLY A 105 -2.01 -5.13 -19.61
N VAL A 106 -1.54 -6.09 -20.41
CA VAL A 106 -1.35 -5.92 -21.85
C VAL A 106 -2.67 -5.59 -22.57
N LEU A 107 -3.74 -6.33 -22.26
CA LEU A 107 -5.03 -6.17 -22.93
C LEU A 107 -5.75 -4.86 -22.58
N LEU A 108 -5.66 -4.42 -21.32
CA LEU A 108 -6.46 -3.30 -20.79
C LEU A 108 -5.67 -1.99 -20.68
N SER A 109 -4.39 -2.07 -20.31
CA SER A 109 -3.52 -0.89 -20.21
C SER A 109 -2.82 -0.58 -21.53
N GLY A 110 -2.87 -1.49 -22.51
CA GLY A 110 -2.04 -1.43 -23.70
C GLY A 110 -0.58 -1.75 -23.37
N LEU A 111 0.15 -2.30 -24.35
CA LEU A 111 1.61 -2.33 -24.27
C LEU A 111 2.13 -0.91 -24.44
N MET A 112 3.20 -0.58 -23.72
CA MET A 112 4.08 0.52 -24.11
C MET A 112 4.35 0.37 -25.61
N SER A 113 3.97 1.35 -26.43
CA SER A 113 4.25 1.25 -27.86
C SER A 113 5.76 1.15 -28.02
N GLN A 114 6.20 0.34 -28.99
CA GLN A 114 7.61 0.20 -29.30
C GLN A 114 8.26 1.57 -29.54
N ASP A 115 7.50 2.51 -30.08
CA ASP A 115 7.92 3.89 -30.32
C ASP A 115 8.37 4.61 -29.05
N THR A 116 7.69 4.44 -27.90
CA THR A 116 8.11 5.08 -26.64
C THR A 116 9.44 4.49 -26.13
N TYR A 117 9.64 3.18 -26.33
CA TYR A 117 10.90 2.54 -25.96
C TYR A 117 12.05 2.95 -26.90
N GLN A 118 11.78 3.07 -28.21
CA GLN A 118 12.77 3.55 -29.18
C GLN A 118 13.09 5.03 -28.97
N GLN A 119 12.10 5.89 -28.72
CA GLN A 119 12.33 7.29 -28.34
C GLN A 119 13.21 7.40 -27.09
N LEU A 120 12.90 6.62 -26.05
CA LEU A 120 13.72 6.59 -24.83
C LEU A 120 15.15 6.14 -25.13
N LYS A 121 15.32 5.14 -26.00
CA LYS A 121 16.62 4.64 -26.45
C LYS A 121 17.39 5.69 -27.25
N ASP A 122 16.73 6.37 -28.18
CA ASP A 122 17.33 7.37 -29.05
C ASP A 122 17.74 8.62 -28.26
N THR A 123 16.87 9.14 -27.37
CA THR A 123 17.21 10.25 -26.46
C THR A 123 18.41 9.91 -25.58
N ILE A 124 18.48 8.68 -25.06
CA ILE A 124 19.61 8.24 -24.23
C ILE A 124 20.87 8.06 -25.06
N ASN A 125 20.79 7.54 -26.28
CA ASN A 125 21.94 7.38 -27.15
C ASN A 125 22.49 8.72 -27.64
N GLU A 126 21.62 9.69 -27.93
CA GLU A 126 21.99 11.06 -28.29
C GLU A 126 22.69 11.78 -27.12
N ALA A 127 22.15 11.65 -25.90
CA ALA A 127 22.78 12.19 -24.69
C ALA A 127 24.12 11.53 -24.29
N ASN A 128 24.41 10.32 -24.81
CA ASN A 128 25.67 9.61 -24.55
C ASN A 128 26.80 9.97 -25.53
N GLN A 129 26.57 10.82 -26.54
CA GLN A 129 27.64 11.25 -27.44
C GLN A 129 28.71 12.13 -26.76
N GLU A 130 28.45 12.63 -25.55
CA GLU A 130 29.34 13.60 -24.86
C GLU A 130 30.15 13.06 -23.66
N GLY A 131 30.21 11.75 -23.34
CA GLY A 131 30.98 11.37 -22.13
C GLY A 131 31.30 9.90 -21.82
N ALA A 132 32.57 9.55 -22.07
CA ALA A 132 33.55 8.82 -21.24
C ALA A 132 33.28 7.44 -20.57
N LEU A 133 32.06 6.87 -20.54
CA LEU A 133 31.83 5.52 -19.97
C LEU A 133 31.00 4.65 -20.93
N GLY A 134 31.69 4.09 -21.93
CA GLY A 134 31.10 3.32 -23.04
C GLY A 134 30.14 2.20 -22.61
N ALA A 135 29.18 1.87 -23.49
CA ALA A 135 28.15 0.79 -23.48
C ALA A 135 27.30 0.56 -22.19
N VAL A 136 27.88 0.68 -21.00
CA VAL A 136 27.25 0.44 -19.70
C VAL A 136 26.35 1.62 -19.29
N MET A 137 26.78 2.87 -19.50
CA MET A 137 26.00 4.05 -19.11
C MET A 137 24.64 4.15 -19.86
N PRO A 138 24.57 3.96 -21.19
CA PRO A 138 23.30 3.88 -21.91
C PRO A 138 22.39 2.77 -21.38
N THR A 139 22.94 1.60 -21.07
CA THR A 139 22.18 0.44 -20.58
C THR A 139 21.58 0.72 -19.19
N LEU A 140 22.33 1.35 -18.30
CA LEU A 140 21.86 1.73 -16.97
C LEU A 140 20.82 2.86 -17.02
N ALA A 141 21.00 3.82 -17.93
CA ALA A 141 20.01 4.88 -18.15
C ALA A 141 18.70 4.32 -18.72
N LEU A 142 18.77 3.37 -19.67
CA LEU A 142 17.61 2.68 -20.21
C LEU A 142 16.89 1.87 -19.13
N PHE A 143 17.65 1.13 -18.31
CA PHE A 143 17.10 0.43 -17.16
C PHE A 143 16.37 1.40 -16.22
N ALA A 144 17.00 2.51 -15.85
CA ALA A 144 16.40 3.51 -14.97
C ALA A 144 15.12 4.10 -15.57
N GLY A 145 15.12 4.44 -16.86
CA GLY A 145 13.95 4.97 -17.58
C GLY A 145 12.79 3.97 -17.67
N VAL A 146 13.09 2.68 -17.91
CA VAL A 146 12.05 1.63 -17.92
C VAL A 146 11.48 1.43 -16.52
N VAL A 147 12.32 1.39 -15.49
CA VAL A 147 11.90 1.26 -14.08
C VAL A 147 11.01 2.42 -13.66
N THR A 148 11.44 3.67 -13.90
CA THR A 148 10.68 4.86 -13.49
C THR A 148 9.36 4.95 -14.24
N ASN A 149 9.31 4.59 -15.52
CA ASN A 149 8.06 4.59 -16.28
C ASN A 149 7.05 3.57 -15.73
N GLN A 150 7.52 2.36 -15.43
CA GLN A 150 6.66 1.27 -14.95
C GLN A 150 6.17 1.46 -13.51
N LEU A 151 6.96 2.11 -12.65
CA LEU A 151 6.63 2.35 -11.24
C LEU A 151 5.98 3.71 -10.98
N GLY A 152 6.39 4.75 -11.71
CA GLY A 152 5.99 6.14 -11.47
C GLY A 152 4.82 6.61 -12.31
N GLY A 153 4.46 5.88 -13.38
CA GLY A 153 3.61 6.42 -14.44
C GLY A 153 4.39 7.46 -15.25
N SER A 154 4.30 7.36 -16.57
CA SER A 154 5.08 8.20 -17.49
C SER A 154 4.96 9.71 -17.20
N THR A 155 6.08 10.42 -17.23
CA THR A 155 6.12 11.88 -17.45
C THR A 155 5.87 12.27 -18.91
N GLY A 156 5.76 11.29 -19.83
CA GLY A 156 5.41 11.51 -21.23
C GLY A 156 4.57 10.38 -21.82
N GLY A 157 3.31 10.68 -22.15
CA GLY A 157 2.57 9.99 -23.22
C GLY A 157 1.67 8.80 -22.86
N VAL A 158 1.68 8.22 -21.66
CA VAL A 158 0.68 7.20 -21.29
C VAL A 158 -0.65 7.91 -20.97
N GLY A 159 -1.74 7.49 -21.63
CA GLY A 159 -3.05 8.08 -21.39
C GLY A 159 -3.45 7.94 -19.93
N SER A 160 -3.97 9.01 -19.30
CA SER A 160 -4.36 9.02 -17.88
C SER A 160 -5.26 7.84 -17.49
N SER A 161 -6.08 7.37 -18.43
CA SER A 161 -6.94 6.19 -18.27
C SER A 161 -6.18 4.88 -18.09
N GLN A 162 -5.06 4.68 -18.80
CA GLN A 162 -4.24 3.46 -18.70
C GLN A 162 -3.55 3.36 -17.34
N GLN A 163 -3.09 4.49 -16.79
CA GLN A 163 -2.50 4.53 -15.44
C GLN A 163 -3.52 4.13 -14.37
N LEU A 164 -4.77 4.61 -14.48
CA LEU A 164 -5.85 4.23 -13.57
C LEU A 164 -6.17 2.74 -13.67
N VAL A 165 -6.23 2.19 -14.89
CA VAL A 165 -6.44 0.76 -15.13
C VAL A 165 -5.30 -0.08 -14.56
N GLY A 166 -4.05 0.31 -14.78
CA GLY A 166 -2.87 -0.34 -14.21
C GLY A 166 -2.87 -0.33 -12.68
N ALA A 167 -3.25 0.80 -12.07
CA ALA A 167 -3.40 0.92 -10.62
C ALA A 167 -4.51 -0.01 -10.08
N LEU A 168 -5.65 -0.10 -10.76
CA LEU A 168 -6.73 -1.02 -10.40
C LEU A 168 -6.32 -2.49 -10.54
N ILE A 169 -5.60 -2.85 -11.61
CA ILE A 169 -5.04 -4.18 -11.81
C ILE A 169 -4.06 -4.50 -10.68
N GLY A 170 -3.13 -3.60 -10.37
CA GLY A 170 -2.18 -3.75 -9.26
C GLY A 170 -2.88 -3.95 -7.91
N LEU A 171 -3.96 -3.21 -7.68
CA LEU A 171 -4.80 -3.34 -6.51
C LEU A 171 -5.43 -4.74 -6.40
N TYR A 172 -5.95 -5.26 -7.50
CA TYR A 172 -6.51 -6.61 -7.57
C TYR A 172 -5.45 -7.71 -7.41
N ILE A 173 -4.26 -7.55 -7.99
CA ILE A 173 -3.11 -8.46 -7.77
C ILE A 173 -2.79 -8.52 -6.27
N TRP A 174 -2.71 -7.36 -5.62
CA TRP A 174 -2.42 -7.28 -4.19
C TRP A 174 -3.47 -8.01 -3.35
N LEU A 175 -4.76 -7.78 -3.61
CA LEU A 175 -5.87 -8.41 -2.89
C LEU A 175 -5.90 -9.93 -3.06
N THR A 176 -5.84 -10.39 -4.31
CA THR A 176 -5.83 -11.82 -4.64
C THR A 176 -4.65 -12.52 -4.00
N THR A 177 -3.49 -11.87 -4.01
CA THR A 177 -2.28 -12.40 -3.35
C THR A 177 -2.48 -12.56 -1.84
N ILE A 178 -2.97 -11.54 -1.14
CA ILE A 178 -3.20 -11.63 0.32
C ILE A 178 -4.23 -12.73 0.66
N TRP A 179 -5.30 -12.83 -0.12
CA TRP A 179 -6.31 -13.88 0.06
C TRP A 179 -5.70 -15.28 -0.10
N LEU A 180 -4.91 -15.49 -1.16
CA LEU A 180 -4.25 -16.77 -1.43
C LEU A 180 -3.23 -17.12 -0.34
N ILE A 181 -2.39 -16.17 0.07
CA ILE A 181 -1.39 -16.42 1.11
C ILE A 181 -2.07 -16.79 2.43
N ARG A 182 -3.13 -16.06 2.83
CA ARG A 182 -3.87 -16.38 4.05
C ARG A 182 -4.34 -17.83 4.05
N GLY A 183 -4.95 -18.26 2.96
CA GLY A 183 -5.45 -19.61 2.83
C GLY A 183 -4.35 -20.68 2.74
N VAL A 184 -3.23 -20.39 2.05
CA VAL A 184 -2.05 -21.27 1.97
C VAL A 184 -1.39 -21.43 3.34
N THR A 185 -1.31 -20.36 4.13
CA THR A 185 -0.77 -20.43 5.50
C THR A 185 -1.70 -21.11 6.51
N ALA A 186 -2.92 -21.44 6.09
CA ALA A 186 -3.88 -22.25 6.83
C ALA A 186 -3.97 -23.70 6.28
N ASP A 187 -2.96 -24.14 5.51
CA ASP A 187 -2.83 -25.46 4.87
C ASP A 187 -4.02 -25.90 4.01
N LYS A 188 -4.79 -24.94 3.48
CA LYS A 188 -5.86 -25.23 2.51
C LYS A 188 -5.27 -25.39 1.10
N ARG A 189 -5.67 -26.45 0.40
CA ARG A 189 -5.37 -26.64 -1.03
C ARG A 189 -6.23 -25.68 -1.85
N LEU A 190 -5.66 -24.57 -2.29
CA LEU A 190 -6.38 -23.51 -2.99
C LEU A 190 -5.99 -23.47 -4.46
N LYS A 191 -6.99 -23.22 -5.31
CA LYS A 191 -6.77 -22.95 -6.73
C LYS A 191 -6.72 -21.44 -6.96
N ILE A 192 -6.05 -21.02 -8.04
CA ILE A 192 -5.93 -19.59 -8.41
C ILE A 192 -7.32 -18.95 -8.58
N ARG A 193 -8.28 -19.72 -9.14
CA ARG A 193 -9.66 -19.29 -9.37
C ARG A 193 -10.35 -18.83 -8.08
N ASP A 194 -10.19 -19.61 -7.01
CA ASP A 194 -10.83 -19.32 -5.73
C ASP A 194 -10.37 -17.96 -5.18
N GLY A 195 -9.10 -17.61 -5.40
CA GLY A 195 -8.59 -16.29 -5.04
C GLY A 195 -9.12 -15.18 -5.92
N LEU A 196 -9.19 -15.39 -7.24
CA LEU A 196 -9.67 -14.38 -8.17
C LEU A 196 -11.13 -13.98 -7.92
N TYR A 197 -12.00 -14.95 -7.57
CA TYR A 197 -13.41 -14.68 -7.29
C TYR A 197 -13.66 -14.14 -5.87
N ASN A 198 -12.94 -14.64 -4.85
CA ASN A 198 -13.25 -14.31 -3.45
C ASN A 198 -12.44 -13.14 -2.88
N ALA A 199 -11.38 -12.70 -3.55
CA ALA A 199 -10.54 -11.61 -3.05
C ALA A 199 -11.16 -10.21 -3.21
N GLY A 200 -12.28 -10.09 -3.93
CA GLY A 200 -12.97 -8.82 -4.18
C GLY A 200 -13.66 -8.20 -2.97
N ALA A 201 -13.83 -8.93 -1.86
CA ALA A 201 -14.63 -8.47 -0.72
C ALA A 201 -14.18 -7.11 -0.10
N PRO A 202 -12.89 -6.84 0.13
CA PRO A 202 -12.43 -5.58 0.70
C PRO A 202 -11.95 -4.54 -0.34
N VAL A 203 -12.39 -4.61 -1.61
CA VAL A 203 -11.90 -3.71 -2.68
C VAL A 203 -12.13 -2.24 -2.34
N ILE A 204 -13.35 -1.87 -1.93
CA ILE A 204 -13.70 -0.47 -1.58
C ILE A 204 -12.87 -0.01 -0.38
N ALA A 205 -12.74 -0.86 0.64
CA ALA A 205 -12.00 -0.52 1.85
C ALA A 205 -10.50 -0.32 1.55
N LEU A 206 -9.93 -1.13 0.66
CA LEU A 206 -8.55 -0.96 0.23
C LEU A 206 -8.37 0.28 -0.66
N ALA A 207 -9.33 0.59 -1.54
CA ALA A 207 -9.31 1.82 -2.33
C ALA A 207 -9.26 3.08 -1.45
N VAL A 208 -10.00 3.10 -0.34
CA VAL A 208 -9.92 4.20 0.66
C VAL A 208 -8.52 4.28 1.29
N LEU A 209 -7.87 3.16 1.58
CA LEU A 209 -6.51 3.16 2.11
C LEU A 209 -5.47 3.61 1.08
N VAL A 210 -5.63 3.25 -0.19
CA VAL A 210 -4.81 3.75 -1.29
C VAL A 210 -4.98 5.25 -1.42
N PHE A 211 -6.21 5.77 -1.34
CA PHE A 211 -6.46 7.20 -1.33
C PHE A 211 -5.78 7.92 -0.16
N ILE A 212 -5.81 7.33 1.05
CA ILE A 212 -5.07 7.85 2.20
C ILE A 212 -3.55 7.81 1.94
N ALA A 213 -3.04 6.77 1.30
CA ALA A 213 -1.63 6.67 0.93
C ALA A 213 -1.24 7.74 -0.11
N LEU A 214 -2.09 8.04 -1.08
CA LEU A 214 -1.88 9.13 -2.05
C LEU A 214 -1.78 10.50 -1.35
N ILE A 215 -2.68 10.78 -0.39
CA ILE A 215 -2.60 12.00 0.42
C ILE A 215 -1.28 12.06 1.20
N GLN A 216 -0.79 10.93 1.70
CA GLN A 216 0.51 10.86 2.40
C GLN A 216 1.72 11.07 1.47
N LEU A 217 1.57 10.83 0.16
CA LEU A 217 2.61 11.06 -0.84
C LEU A 217 2.60 12.49 -1.40
N LEU A 218 1.55 13.29 -1.18
CA LEU A 218 1.47 14.67 -1.67
C LEU A 218 2.66 15.55 -1.24
N PRO A 219 3.15 15.52 0.02
CA PRO A 219 4.30 16.34 0.40
C PRO A 219 5.56 15.99 -0.42
N ALA A 220 5.81 14.70 -0.62
CA ALA A 220 6.91 14.24 -1.47
C ALA A 220 6.72 14.67 -2.93
N ALA A 221 5.51 14.56 -3.48
CA ALA A 221 5.21 14.98 -4.85
C ALA A 221 5.44 16.48 -5.04
N ILE A 222 4.97 17.31 -4.11
CA ILE A 222 5.20 18.77 -4.15
C ILE A 222 6.70 19.09 -4.10
N ALA A 223 7.44 18.44 -3.20
CA ALA A 223 8.89 18.65 -3.11
C ALA A 223 9.61 18.25 -4.40
N ALA A 224 9.22 17.12 -5.02
CA ALA A 224 9.79 16.66 -6.28
C ALA A 224 9.49 17.61 -7.45
N ILE A 225 8.28 18.16 -7.53
CA ILE A 225 7.89 19.14 -8.56
C ILE A 225 8.70 20.43 -8.39
N ILE A 226 8.84 20.93 -7.16
CA ILE A 226 9.63 22.14 -6.88
C ILE A 226 11.10 21.92 -7.24
N TYR A 227 11.66 20.75 -6.88
CA TYR A 227 13.03 20.40 -7.22
C TYR A 227 13.23 20.30 -8.74
N GLY A 228 12.30 19.66 -9.47
CA GLY A 228 12.34 19.60 -10.93
C GLY A 228 12.26 20.98 -11.59
N ALA A 229 11.40 21.87 -11.07
CA ALA A 229 11.31 23.25 -11.58
C ALA A 229 12.60 24.05 -11.33
N ALA A 230 13.23 23.85 -10.17
CA ALA A 230 14.52 24.47 -9.85
C ALA A 230 15.65 24.00 -10.77
N ASP A 231 15.63 22.72 -11.16
CA ASP A 231 16.59 22.15 -12.10
C ASP A 231 16.43 22.78 -13.50
N THR A 232 15.19 22.81 -14.01
CA THR A 232 14.90 23.38 -15.34
C THR A 232 15.17 24.88 -15.45
N SER A 233 15.10 25.62 -14.36
CA SER A 233 15.39 27.06 -14.34
C SER A 233 16.88 27.39 -14.19
N GLY A 234 17.75 26.38 -14.07
CA GLY A 234 19.19 26.56 -13.87
C GLY A 234 19.57 27.02 -12.46
N MET A 235 18.61 27.15 -11.53
CA MET A 235 18.84 27.62 -10.17
C MET A 235 19.72 26.63 -9.36
N LEU A 236 19.74 25.35 -9.75
CA LEU A 236 20.56 24.30 -9.13
C LEU A 236 22.03 24.29 -9.59
N GLN A 237 22.44 25.17 -10.50
CA GLN A 237 23.84 25.27 -10.92
C GLN A 237 24.77 25.72 -9.78
N GLN A 238 24.24 26.47 -8.80
CA GLN A 238 24.98 26.83 -7.60
C GLN A 238 24.96 25.68 -6.58
N THR A 239 26.14 25.17 -6.22
CA THR A 239 26.32 24.02 -5.30
C THR A 239 25.57 24.19 -3.97
N VAL A 240 25.53 25.40 -3.42
CA VAL A 240 24.84 25.68 -2.14
C VAL A 240 23.33 25.49 -2.28
N VAL A 241 22.75 25.99 -3.37
CA VAL A 241 21.31 25.87 -3.65
C VAL A 241 20.96 24.41 -3.93
N LEU A 242 21.81 23.70 -4.67
CA LEU A 242 21.67 22.26 -4.91
C LEU A 242 21.65 21.46 -3.60
N MET A 243 22.61 21.68 -2.70
CA MET A 243 22.68 20.95 -1.43
C MET A 243 21.47 21.23 -0.54
N LEU A 244 21.01 22.48 -0.48
CA LEU A 244 19.82 22.86 0.29
C LEU A 244 18.53 22.27 -0.29
N ALA A 245 18.33 22.40 -1.61
CA ALA A 245 17.16 21.87 -2.30
C ALA A 245 17.10 20.34 -2.24
N ALA A 246 18.23 19.67 -2.47
CA ALA A 246 18.33 18.21 -2.35
C ALA A 246 18.10 17.75 -0.91
N GLY A 247 18.74 18.40 0.08
CA GLY A 247 18.56 18.08 1.50
C GLY A 247 17.11 18.24 1.97
N ALA A 248 16.47 19.34 1.60
CA ALA A 248 15.05 19.58 1.92
C ALA A 248 14.14 18.52 1.26
N THR A 249 14.38 18.20 -0.01
CA THR A 249 13.60 17.20 -0.76
C THR A 249 13.74 15.81 -0.12
N ILE A 250 14.96 15.39 0.20
CA ILE A 250 15.24 14.10 0.86
C ILE A 250 14.52 14.00 2.20
N LEU A 251 14.50 15.07 3.00
CA LEU A 251 13.81 15.10 4.28
C LEU A 251 12.29 14.93 4.12
N ILE A 252 11.68 15.66 3.18
CA ILE A 252 10.23 15.60 2.92
C ILE A 252 9.83 14.22 2.36
N VAL A 253 10.64 13.65 1.46
CA VAL A 253 10.44 12.30 0.93
C VAL A 253 10.56 11.26 2.06
N THR A 254 11.60 11.35 2.89
CA THR A 254 11.81 10.44 4.03
C THR A 254 10.64 10.51 5.01
N LEU A 255 10.10 11.70 5.26
CA LEU A 255 8.91 11.89 6.10
C LEU A 255 7.67 11.22 5.51
N SER A 256 7.47 11.34 4.20
CA SER A 256 6.34 10.72 3.50
C SER A 256 6.43 9.19 3.55
N ILE A 257 7.62 8.62 3.31
CA ILE A 257 7.88 7.18 3.45
C ILE A 257 7.63 6.72 4.89
N TYR A 258 8.02 7.53 5.88
CA TYR A 258 7.77 7.22 7.30
C TYR A 258 6.27 7.10 7.62
N TRP A 259 5.41 7.94 7.04
CA TRP A 259 3.95 7.82 7.18
C TRP A 259 3.38 6.58 6.46
N LEU A 260 3.91 6.30 5.27
CA LEU A 260 3.48 5.20 4.41
C LEU A 260 3.69 3.81 5.06
N THR A 261 4.65 3.68 5.98
CA THR A 261 4.83 2.43 6.74
C THR A 261 3.54 1.95 7.42
N SER A 262 2.72 2.86 7.94
CA SER A 262 1.48 2.52 8.64
C SER A 262 0.34 2.12 7.70
N THR A 263 0.27 2.73 6.51
CA THR A 263 -0.76 2.42 5.51
C THR A 263 -0.52 1.06 4.86
N LEU A 264 0.74 0.66 4.66
CA LEU A 264 1.08 -0.68 4.16
C LEU A 264 0.56 -1.82 5.05
N PHE A 265 0.69 -1.70 6.38
CA PHE A 265 0.09 -2.68 7.30
C PHE A 265 -1.43 -2.61 7.32
N ALA A 266 -2.00 -1.40 7.20
CA ALA A 266 -3.44 -1.21 7.12
C ALA A 266 -4.02 -1.94 5.91
N MET A 267 -3.33 -1.91 4.76
CA MET A 267 -3.73 -2.63 3.55
C MET A 267 -3.75 -4.15 3.72
N VAL A 268 -2.98 -4.70 4.66
CA VAL A 268 -3.08 -6.13 5.03
C VAL A 268 -4.24 -6.36 6.00
N ILE A 269 -4.34 -5.55 7.05
CA ILE A 269 -5.37 -5.70 8.10
C ILE A 269 -6.78 -5.54 7.55
N VAL A 270 -7.00 -4.63 6.60
CA VAL A 270 -8.33 -4.37 6.02
C VAL A 270 -8.89 -5.57 5.26
N THR A 271 -8.03 -6.49 4.82
CA THR A 271 -8.48 -7.68 4.10
C THR A 271 -9.06 -8.75 5.04
N LEU A 272 -9.05 -8.52 6.36
CA LEU A 272 -9.75 -9.35 7.33
C LEU A 272 -11.27 -9.09 7.24
N PRO A 273 -12.11 -10.13 7.38
CA PRO A 273 -13.55 -9.97 7.27
C PRO A 273 -14.09 -9.05 8.39
N GLY A 274 -14.98 -8.13 8.04
CA GLY A 274 -15.65 -7.23 8.99
C GLY A 274 -14.81 -6.02 9.46
N MET A 275 -13.63 -5.77 8.87
CA MET A 275 -12.77 -4.64 9.25
C MET A 275 -13.07 -3.37 8.45
N TYR A 276 -13.34 -2.25 9.13
CA TYR A 276 -13.47 -0.95 8.49
C TYR A 276 -12.10 -0.33 8.16
N PRO A 277 -11.97 0.43 7.04
CA PRO A 277 -10.67 0.94 6.58
C PRO A 277 -10.00 1.89 7.58
N LEU A 278 -10.78 2.78 8.21
CA LEU A 278 -10.25 3.71 9.23
C LEU A 278 -9.84 2.99 10.52
N GLU A 279 -10.51 1.89 10.85
CA GLU A 279 -10.15 1.06 12.00
C GLU A 279 -8.87 0.27 11.72
N ALA A 280 -8.75 -0.32 10.53
CA ALA A 280 -7.53 -0.97 10.07
C ALA A 280 -6.32 -0.02 10.11
N ALA A 281 -6.49 1.24 9.67
CA ALA A 281 -5.44 2.25 9.74
C ALA A 281 -5.01 2.58 11.19
N ARG A 282 -5.97 2.65 12.12
CA ARG A 282 -5.66 2.89 13.54
C ARG A 282 -4.92 1.72 14.17
N LEU A 283 -5.39 0.49 13.95
CA LEU A 283 -4.72 -0.72 14.43
C LEU A 283 -3.32 -0.86 13.84
N ALA A 284 -3.16 -0.60 12.55
CA ALA A 284 -1.86 -0.59 11.89
C ALA A 284 -0.89 0.41 12.54
N SER A 285 -1.37 1.63 12.83
CA SER A 285 -0.57 2.63 13.54
C SER A 285 -0.16 2.14 14.93
N ASP A 286 -1.07 1.55 15.69
CA ASP A 286 -0.79 1.00 17.03
C ASP A 286 0.26 -0.11 17.01
N VAL A 287 0.24 -0.98 15.99
CA VAL A 287 1.23 -2.05 15.76
C VAL A 287 2.61 -1.47 15.44
N VAL A 288 2.64 -0.37 14.68
CA VAL A 288 3.86 0.30 14.21
C VAL A 288 4.45 1.24 15.29
N LEU A 289 3.63 1.73 16.23
CA LEU A 289 4.04 2.62 17.32
C LEU A 289 5.13 2.00 18.21
N GLY A 290 6.24 2.75 18.38
CA GLY A 290 7.39 2.35 19.19
C GLY A 290 8.44 1.49 18.48
N ARG A 291 8.16 1.01 17.25
CA ARG A 291 9.05 0.10 16.49
C ARG A 291 9.31 0.57 15.05
N ARG A 292 8.87 1.79 14.71
CA ARG A 292 8.82 2.37 13.37
C ARG A 292 10.13 2.26 12.59
N ILE A 293 11.27 2.63 13.20
CA ILE A 293 12.56 2.60 12.50
C ILE A 293 12.99 1.19 12.10
N ARG A 294 12.77 0.18 12.97
CA ARG A 294 13.11 -1.22 12.67
C ARG A 294 12.21 -1.79 11.57
N ILE A 295 10.94 -1.38 11.58
CA ILE A 295 9.95 -1.74 10.56
C ILE A 295 10.31 -1.09 9.23
N LEU A 296 10.60 0.20 9.22
CA LEU A 296 11.01 0.98 8.05
C LEU A 296 12.24 0.36 7.39
N LEU A 297 13.30 0.08 8.15
CA LEU A 297 14.53 -0.54 7.61
C LEU A 297 14.26 -1.91 6.97
N ARG A 298 13.27 -2.66 7.46
CA ARG A 298 12.87 -3.96 6.86
C ARG A 298 12.04 -3.82 5.60
N LEU A 299 11.26 -2.75 5.48
CA LEU A 299 10.55 -2.39 4.25
C LEU A 299 11.53 -1.84 3.21
N MET A 300 12.51 -1.02 3.63
CA MET A 300 13.60 -0.58 2.76
C MET A 300 14.44 -1.75 2.26
N TRP A 301 14.71 -2.75 3.11
CA TRP A 301 15.36 -4.00 2.66
C TRP A 301 14.57 -4.72 1.57
N LEU A 302 13.24 -4.74 1.66
CA LEU A 302 12.41 -5.30 0.57
C LEU A 302 12.59 -4.51 -0.72
N LEU A 303 12.59 -3.17 -0.68
CA LEU A 303 12.84 -2.35 -1.87
C LEU A 303 14.21 -2.62 -2.49
N VAL A 304 15.25 -2.79 -1.67
CA VAL A 304 16.60 -3.17 -2.14
C VAL A 304 16.59 -4.54 -2.81
N VAL A 305 15.96 -5.55 -2.20
CA VAL A 305 15.86 -6.89 -2.79
C VAL A 305 15.13 -6.84 -4.12
N LEU A 306 14.03 -6.08 -4.23
CA LEU A 306 13.31 -5.91 -5.49
C LEU A 306 14.18 -5.20 -6.53
N ALA A 307 14.88 -4.12 -6.17
CA ALA A 307 15.78 -3.41 -7.08
C ALA A 307 16.88 -4.33 -7.63
N VAL A 308 17.47 -5.19 -6.79
CA VAL A 308 18.46 -6.19 -7.21
C VAL A 308 17.85 -7.20 -8.17
N VAL A 309 16.64 -7.71 -7.89
CA VAL A 309 15.94 -8.64 -8.79
C VAL A 309 15.62 -7.98 -10.14
N TRP A 310 15.17 -6.72 -10.12
CA TRP A 310 14.91 -5.95 -11.32
C TRP A 310 16.18 -5.75 -12.16
N ALA A 311 17.28 -5.32 -11.54
CA ALA A 311 18.56 -5.14 -12.22
C ALA A 311 19.07 -6.47 -12.81
N ALA A 312 19.01 -7.56 -12.02
CA ALA A 312 19.47 -8.87 -12.44
C ALA A 312 18.66 -9.46 -13.62
N VAL A 313 17.40 -9.06 -13.81
CA VAL A 313 16.56 -9.55 -14.91
C VAL A 313 16.55 -8.57 -16.09
N LEU A 314 16.36 -7.27 -15.86
CA LEU A 314 16.23 -6.30 -16.94
C LEU A 314 17.55 -5.99 -17.64
N ILE A 315 18.68 -5.90 -16.91
CA ILE A 315 19.96 -5.56 -17.55
C ILE A 315 20.33 -6.60 -18.62
N PRO A 316 20.31 -7.92 -18.34
CA PRO A 316 20.54 -8.92 -19.38
C PRO A 316 19.55 -8.81 -20.53
N VAL A 317 18.27 -8.62 -20.22
CA VAL A 317 17.20 -8.55 -21.23
C VAL A 317 17.38 -7.34 -22.16
N ILE A 318 17.78 -6.18 -21.64
CA ILE A 318 18.08 -4.98 -22.45
C ILE A 318 19.29 -5.22 -23.36
N THR A 319 20.35 -5.86 -22.85
CA THR A 319 21.53 -6.18 -23.68
C THR A 319 21.21 -7.16 -24.80
N ILE A 320 20.39 -8.18 -24.51
CA ILE A 320 19.93 -9.18 -25.49
C ILE A 320 19.01 -8.53 -26.53
N ASP A 321 18.09 -7.67 -26.12
CA ASP A 321 17.20 -6.91 -27.02
C ASP A 321 18.00 -6.00 -27.96
N GLY A 322 19.02 -5.33 -27.44
CA GLY A 322 19.96 -4.53 -28.23
C GLY A 322 20.68 -5.37 -29.30
N ALA A 323 21.21 -6.53 -28.92
CA ALA A 323 21.91 -7.42 -29.84
C ALA A 323 20.96 -8.05 -30.88
N LEU A 324 19.79 -8.55 -30.48
CA LEU A 324 18.84 -9.21 -31.40
C LEU A 324 18.36 -8.27 -32.50
N LYS A 325 18.08 -7.01 -32.16
CA LYS A 325 17.56 -6.01 -33.13
C LYS A 325 18.60 -5.58 -34.16
N THR A 326 19.90 -5.74 -33.87
CA THR A 326 20.96 -5.51 -34.87
C THR A 326 21.07 -6.66 -35.88
N VAL A 327 20.75 -7.89 -35.47
CA VAL A 327 20.91 -9.10 -36.30
C VAL A 327 19.63 -9.40 -37.11
N ILE A 328 18.44 -9.11 -36.55
CA ILE A 328 17.15 -9.41 -37.19
C ILE A 328 16.23 -8.18 -37.08
N PRO A 329 16.25 -7.27 -38.07
CA PRO A 329 15.39 -6.08 -38.10
C PRO A 329 13.89 -6.41 -38.10
N ALA A 330 13.52 -7.63 -38.51
CA ALA A 330 12.13 -8.12 -38.53
C ALA A 330 11.54 -8.38 -37.13
N LEU A 331 12.34 -8.37 -36.05
CA LEU A 331 11.86 -8.51 -34.67
C LEU A 331 11.63 -7.16 -33.98
N ASN A 332 11.81 -6.04 -34.69
CA ASN A 332 11.60 -4.69 -34.15
C ASN A 332 10.15 -4.42 -33.72
N TRP A 333 9.17 -5.23 -34.11
CA TRP A 333 7.78 -5.03 -33.71
C TRP A 333 7.46 -5.57 -32.30
N LEU A 334 8.32 -6.41 -31.71
CA LEU A 334 8.05 -7.03 -30.40
C LEU A 334 8.63 -6.18 -29.25
N PRO A 335 7.81 -5.60 -28.36
CA PRO A 335 8.27 -4.88 -27.17
C PRO A 335 8.67 -5.85 -26.05
N LEU A 336 9.81 -6.53 -26.22
CA LEU A 336 10.27 -7.56 -25.29
C LEU A 336 10.62 -6.98 -23.91
N VAL A 337 11.34 -5.85 -23.86
CA VAL A 337 11.72 -5.20 -22.60
C VAL A 337 10.50 -4.71 -21.81
N PRO A 338 9.53 -3.96 -22.41
CA PRO A 338 8.30 -3.58 -21.71
C PRO A 338 7.47 -4.76 -21.21
N LEU A 339 7.41 -5.86 -21.97
CA LEU A 339 6.66 -7.06 -21.59
C LEU A 339 7.28 -7.75 -20.37
N VAL A 340 8.60 -7.92 -20.37
CA VAL A 340 9.33 -8.48 -19.22
C VAL A 340 9.21 -7.56 -18.02
N ALA A 341 9.32 -6.24 -18.21
CA ALA A 341 9.15 -5.27 -17.14
C ALA A 341 7.73 -5.32 -16.54
N LEU A 342 6.69 -5.46 -17.36
CA LEU A 342 5.31 -5.60 -16.88
C LEU A 342 5.13 -6.89 -16.06
N MET A 343 5.69 -8.01 -16.53
CA MET A 343 5.69 -9.27 -15.78
C MET A 343 6.45 -9.14 -14.45
N LEU A 344 7.56 -8.40 -14.43
CA LEU A 344 8.31 -8.08 -13.21
C LEU A 344 7.52 -7.18 -12.25
N VAL A 345 6.75 -6.21 -12.75
CA VAL A 345 5.84 -5.41 -11.90
C VAL A 345 4.81 -6.32 -11.22
N ALA A 346 4.11 -7.16 -12.00
CA ALA A 346 3.11 -8.08 -11.46
C ALA A 346 3.72 -9.02 -10.42
N PHE A 347 4.89 -9.60 -10.72
CA PHE A 347 5.62 -10.45 -9.79
C PHE A 347 6.07 -9.69 -8.54
N SER A 348 6.52 -8.44 -8.68
CA SER A 348 6.96 -7.60 -7.56
C SER A 348 5.82 -7.27 -6.61
N ILE A 349 4.61 -7.02 -7.13
CA ILE A 349 3.41 -6.82 -6.30
C ILE A 349 3.09 -8.10 -5.52
N VAL A 350 3.13 -9.25 -6.17
CA VAL A 350 2.90 -10.56 -5.53
C VAL A 350 3.94 -10.83 -4.43
N ALA A 351 5.23 -10.65 -4.75
CA ALA A 351 6.33 -10.85 -3.81
C ALA A 351 6.25 -9.87 -2.62
N SER A 352 5.89 -8.62 -2.88
CA SER A 352 5.70 -7.58 -1.85
C SER A 352 4.56 -7.92 -0.91
N ALA A 353 3.40 -8.29 -1.45
CA ALA A 353 2.25 -8.71 -0.65
C ALA A 353 2.58 -9.95 0.21
N CYS A 354 3.32 -10.91 -0.34
CA CYS A 354 3.81 -12.09 0.39
C CYS A 354 4.72 -11.73 1.55
N TYR A 355 5.73 -10.90 1.30
CA TYR A 355 6.66 -10.49 2.33
C TYR A 355 5.98 -9.66 3.42
N ILE A 356 5.14 -8.69 3.04
CA ILE A 356 4.46 -7.81 3.99
C ILE A 356 3.45 -8.58 4.84
N TYR A 357 2.74 -9.56 4.28
CA TYR A 357 1.84 -10.43 5.04
C TYR A 357 2.60 -11.28 6.09
N LEU A 358 3.68 -11.96 5.68
CA LEU A 358 4.49 -12.74 6.62
C LEU A 358 5.15 -11.88 7.68
N PHE A 359 5.56 -10.67 7.29
CA PHE A 359 6.11 -9.69 8.21
C PHE A 359 5.06 -9.22 9.23
N TYR A 360 3.86 -8.85 8.77
CA TYR A 360 2.72 -8.51 9.61
C TYR A 360 2.42 -9.62 10.61
N ARG A 361 2.28 -10.88 10.16
CA ARG A 361 1.98 -12.02 11.03
C ARG A 361 3.00 -12.16 12.16
N LYS A 362 4.29 -11.96 11.87
CA LYS A 362 5.36 -12.03 12.87
C LYS A 362 5.35 -10.85 13.84
N VAL A 363 5.07 -9.65 13.34
CA VAL A 363 4.97 -8.46 14.20
C VAL A 363 3.79 -8.60 15.16
N VAL A 364 2.67 -9.17 14.72
CA VAL A 364 1.51 -9.44 15.58
C VAL A 364 1.74 -10.61 16.54
N ALA A 365 2.39 -11.69 16.11
CA ALA A 365 2.68 -12.84 16.97
C ALA A 365 3.66 -12.50 18.11
N ASP A 366 4.48 -11.47 17.93
CA ASP A 366 5.46 -10.99 18.90
C ASP A 366 4.89 -9.91 19.85
N ASP A 367 3.61 -9.52 19.71
CA ASP A 367 2.91 -8.77 20.75
C ASP A 367 2.62 -9.70 21.93
N SER A 368 3.63 -9.90 22.78
CA SER A 368 3.45 -10.30 24.18
C SER A 368 2.44 -9.35 24.82
N ALA A 369 1.36 -9.92 25.36
CA ALA A 369 0.15 -9.33 25.97
C ALA A 369 0.07 -7.79 26.11
N PRO A 370 -1.03 -7.15 25.68
CA PRO A 370 -1.30 -5.76 26.05
C PRO A 370 -1.45 -5.66 27.57
N ALA A 371 -0.61 -4.83 28.19
CA ALA A 371 -0.68 -4.51 29.61
C ALA A 371 -2.00 -3.83 29.99
#